data_AF-A0A7X6DD41-F1
#
_entry.id   AF-A0A7X6DD41-F1
#
_cell.length_a   1.000
_cell.length_b   1.000
_cell.length_c   1.000
_cell.angle_alpha   90.00
_cell.angle_beta   90.00
_cell.angle_gamma   90.00
#
_symmetry.space_group_name_H-M   'P 1'
#
loop_
_entity.id
_entity.type
_entity.pdbx_description
1 polymer ?
#
loop_
_entity_poly.entity_id
_entity_poly.type
_entity_poly.pdbx_seq_one_letter_code
_entity_poly.pdbx_strand_id
1 'polypeptide(L)'
;MDEVRNLLESRLPGLHARIEAALVDGESRYNQRTGQAPSAFLLEHTQRTAAIAHALALRERVDPWLPVLIALFHDAGKFHEGGYHQDEVPEEEHAARLAAALLDEHGMQRGAIDDVTGALRALYDDRLPCIGPCRVVQDADRLDKLGALGVGAFFTKATLRGRGLVDALAQTLSRELTYAHAAPWSMFTESGRQLALARSERTVAFFDDLLAELEQCGIAAFERHALVLHGDFRTRDGNRVRQLEVTVVTPRTCPQCRGGLDISHCLERGLKCETLKARCTCRACGLARDIAFCLPVLA
;
A
#
# COMPACT_ATOMS: atom_id res chain seq x y z
N MET A 1 -20.67 -1.86 0.43
CA MET A 1 -20.34 -3.20 -0.10
C MET A 1 -21.47 -3.78 -0.94
N ASP A 2 -22.74 -3.54 -0.60
CA ASP A 2 -23.86 -4.08 -1.38
C ASP A 2 -23.84 -3.67 -2.86
N GLU A 3 -23.47 -2.43 -3.18
CA GLU A 3 -23.31 -1.99 -4.59
C GLU A 3 -22.24 -2.79 -5.34
N VAL A 4 -21.06 -2.98 -4.72
CA VAL A 4 -19.96 -3.77 -5.29
C VAL A 4 -20.39 -5.23 -5.52
N ARG A 5 -21.06 -5.82 -4.52
CA ARG A 5 -21.60 -7.18 -4.63
C ARG A 5 -22.63 -7.27 -5.75
N ASN A 6 -23.64 -6.41 -5.74
CA ASN A 6 -24.71 -6.41 -6.74
C ASN A 6 -24.17 -6.22 -8.17
N LEU A 7 -23.17 -5.36 -8.34
CA LEU A 7 -22.50 -5.14 -9.63
C LEU A 7 -21.90 -6.44 -10.19
N LEU A 8 -21.19 -7.20 -9.35
CA LEU A 8 -20.57 -8.45 -9.77
C LEU A 8 -21.59 -9.57 -9.96
N GLU A 9 -22.46 -9.76 -8.98
CA GLU A 9 -23.47 -10.81 -8.97
C GLU A 9 -24.47 -10.67 -10.14
N SER A 10 -24.66 -9.45 -10.66
CA SER A 10 -25.48 -9.22 -11.87
C SER A 10 -24.86 -9.78 -13.16
N ARG A 11 -23.53 -9.95 -13.22
CA ARG A 11 -22.81 -10.43 -14.41
C ARG A 11 -22.23 -11.84 -14.23
N LEU A 12 -21.72 -12.15 -13.04
CA LEU A 12 -21.08 -13.42 -12.70
C LEU A 12 -21.59 -13.87 -11.30
N PRO A 13 -22.78 -14.48 -11.22
CA PRO A 13 -23.37 -14.92 -9.96
C PRO A 13 -22.46 -15.89 -9.18
N GLY A 14 -22.33 -15.69 -7.88
CA GLY A 14 -21.51 -16.48 -6.96
C GLY A 14 -20.04 -16.07 -6.90
N LEU A 15 -19.55 -15.26 -7.86
CA LEU A 15 -18.13 -14.92 -7.95
C LEU A 15 -17.66 -14.12 -6.74
N HIS A 16 -18.45 -13.17 -6.24
CA HIS A 16 -18.03 -12.33 -5.11
C HIS A 16 -17.72 -13.21 -3.88
N ALA A 17 -18.63 -14.12 -3.55
CA ALA A 17 -18.45 -15.03 -2.42
C ALA A 17 -17.24 -15.96 -2.59
N ARG A 18 -16.94 -16.39 -3.83
CA ARG A 18 -15.76 -17.22 -4.13
C ARG A 18 -14.46 -16.46 -3.94
N ILE A 19 -14.41 -15.19 -4.34
CA ILE A 19 -13.24 -14.33 -4.11
C ILE A 19 -13.01 -14.13 -2.60
N GLU A 20 -14.05 -13.79 -1.85
CA GLU A 20 -13.95 -13.61 -0.40
C GLU A 20 -13.45 -14.89 0.30
N ALA A 21 -13.99 -16.04 -0.09
CA ALA A 21 -13.55 -17.33 0.45
C ALA A 21 -12.06 -17.61 0.17
N ALA A 22 -11.57 -17.28 -1.04
CA ALA A 22 -10.17 -17.46 -1.38
C ALA A 22 -9.24 -16.56 -0.56
N LEU A 23 -9.62 -15.30 -0.34
CA LEU A 23 -8.87 -14.36 0.50
C LEU A 23 -8.80 -14.82 1.96
N VAL A 24 -9.93 -15.27 2.51
CA VAL A 24 -10.03 -15.77 3.89
C VAL A 24 -9.21 -17.04 4.08
N ASP A 25 -9.26 -17.99 3.12
CA ASP A 25 -8.45 -19.21 3.19
C ASP A 25 -6.95 -18.88 3.14
N GLY A 26 -6.54 -18.02 2.21
CA GLY A 26 -5.14 -17.57 2.08
C GLY A 26 -4.60 -16.93 3.36
N GLU A 27 -5.31 -15.94 3.91
CA GLU A 27 -4.92 -15.26 5.15
C GLU A 27 -4.94 -16.20 6.35
N SER A 28 -5.93 -17.10 6.45
CA SER A 28 -6.01 -18.08 7.54
C SER A 28 -4.81 -19.03 7.53
N ARG A 29 -4.40 -19.54 6.37
CA ARG A 29 -3.21 -20.40 6.23
C ARG A 29 -1.94 -19.66 6.60
N TYR A 30 -1.80 -18.40 6.17
CA TYR A 30 -0.67 -17.56 6.55
C TYR A 30 -0.60 -17.34 8.07
N ASN A 31 -1.72 -17.00 8.70
CA ASN A 31 -1.79 -16.80 10.15
C ASN A 31 -1.40 -18.07 10.91
N GLN A 32 -1.92 -19.22 10.51
CA GLN A 32 -1.58 -20.52 11.11
C GLN A 32 -0.09 -20.85 11.00
N ARG A 33 0.52 -20.60 9.83
CA ARG A 33 1.95 -20.90 9.60
C ARG A 33 2.89 -19.97 10.35
N THR A 34 2.52 -18.71 10.50
CA THR A 34 3.37 -17.70 11.15
C THR A 34 3.11 -17.55 12.65
N GLY A 35 2.03 -18.16 13.16
CA GLY A 35 1.56 -17.94 14.52
C GLY A 35 0.98 -16.54 14.74
N GLN A 36 0.68 -15.79 13.67
CA GLN A 36 -0.01 -14.51 13.76
C GLN A 36 -1.46 -14.72 14.23
N ALA A 37 -1.99 -13.76 14.98
CA ALA A 37 -3.39 -13.80 15.41
C ALA A 37 -4.34 -13.87 14.19
N PRO A 38 -5.45 -14.63 14.27
CA PRO A 38 -6.47 -14.63 13.24
C PRO A 38 -6.96 -13.20 12.94
N SER A 39 -7.10 -12.87 11.67
CA SER A 39 -7.61 -11.58 11.22
C SER A 39 -8.31 -11.70 9.88
N ALA A 40 -9.07 -10.67 9.52
CA ALA A 40 -9.69 -10.48 8.22
C ALA A 40 -9.08 -9.25 7.51
N PHE A 41 -7.83 -8.91 7.82
CA PHE A 41 -7.22 -7.65 7.40
C PHE A 41 -7.12 -7.55 5.88
N LEU A 42 -6.74 -8.66 5.22
CA LEU A 42 -6.66 -8.71 3.76
C LEU A 42 -8.05 -8.55 3.12
N LEU A 43 -9.05 -9.28 3.63
CA LEU A 43 -10.42 -9.20 3.12
C LEU A 43 -10.98 -7.77 3.24
N GLU A 44 -10.86 -7.17 4.43
CA GLU A 44 -11.37 -5.83 4.68
C GLU A 44 -10.67 -4.77 3.81
N HIS A 45 -9.35 -4.87 3.64
CA HIS A 45 -8.61 -4.01 2.73
C HIS A 45 -9.12 -4.14 1.30
N THR A 46 -9.23 -5.36 0.79
CA THR A 46 -9.73 -5.63 -0.56
C THR A 46 -11.14 -5.09 -0.78
N GLN A 47 -12.03 -5.28 0.18
CA GLN A 47 -13.41 -4.75 0.12
C GLN A 47 -13.43 -3.21 0.10
N ARG A 48 -12.64 -2.55 0.95
CA ARG A 48 -12.54 -1.08 0.95
C ARG A 48 -11.94 -0.56 -0.35
N THR A 49 -10.87 -1.17 -0.85
CA THR A 49 -10.25 -0.81 -2.13
C THR A 49 -11.26 -0.96 -3.27
N ALA A 50 -12.04 -2.04 -3.33
CA ALA A 50 -13.09 -2.22 -4.33
C ALA A 50 -14.20 -1.17 -4.21
N ALA A 51 -14.62 -0.81 -2.99
CA ALA A 51 -15.61 0.25 -2.78
C ALA A 51 -15.08 1.64 -3.21
N ILE A 52 -13.80 1.93 -2.95
CA ILE A 52 -13.16 3.17 -3.40
C ILE A 52 -13.04 3.17 -4.94
N ALA A 53 -12.63 2.04 -5.55
CA ALA A 53 -12.52 1.90 -7.00
C ALA A 53 -13.89 2.09 -7.69
N HIS A 54 -14.97 1.52 -7.14
CA HIS A 54 -16.33 1.76 -7.60
C HIS A 54 -16.65 3.26 -7.60
N ALA A 55 -16.42 3.93 -6.46
CA ALA A 55 -16.73 5.34 -6.29
C ALA A 55 -15.85 6.26 -7.16
N LEU A 56 -14.61 5.89 -7.45
CA LEU A 56 -13.73 6.61 -8.38
C LEU A 56 -14.20 6.43 -9.82
N ALA A 57 -14.48 5.20 -10.25
CA ALA A 57 -14.93 4.93 -11.62
C ALA A 57 -16.19 5.73 -11.97
N LEU A 58 -17.15 5.83 -11.04
CA LEU A 58 -18.35 6.66 -11.24
C LEU A 58 -18.03 8.15 -11.39
N ARG A 59 -17.07 8.69 -10.63
CA ARG A 59 -16.65 10.10 -10.74
C ARG A 59 -15.91 10.37 -12.04
N GLU A 60 -15.09 9.42 -12.47
CA GLU A 60 -14.37 9.44 -13.76
C GLU A 60 -15.27 9.09 -14.96
N ARG A 61 -16.54 8.74 -14.71
CA ARG A 61 -17.53 8.34 -15.74
C ARG A 61 -17.07 7.13 -16.56
N VAL A 62 -16.42 6.17 -15.91
CA VAL A 62 -15.98 4.88 -16.46
C VAL A 62 -16.87 3.76 -15.91
N ASP A 63 -17.12 2.70 -16.71
CA ASP A 63 -17.84 1.52 -16.21
C ASP A 63 -17.08 0.95 -14.98
N PRO A 64 -17.72 0.90 -13.80
CA PRO A 64 -17.06 0.43 -12.58
C PRO A 64 -16.77 -1.07 -12.58
N TRP A 65 -17.37 -1.85 -13.48
CA TRP A 65 -17.28 -3.32 -13.42
C TRP A 65 -15.86 -3.86 -13.42
N LEU A 66 -15.04 -3.44 -14.39
CA LEU A 66 -13.67 -3.94 -14.51
C LEU A 66 -12.74 -3.42 -13.40
N PRO A 67 -12.73 -2.11 -13.03
CA PRO A 67 -11.99 -1.63 -11.87
C PRO A 67 -12.34 -2.35 -10.55
N VAL A 68 -13.63 -2.58 -10.30
CA VAL A 68 -14.08 -3.28 -9.08
C VAL A 68 -13.60 -4.72 -9.07
N LEU A 69 -13.72 -5.43 -10.20
CA LEU A 69 -13.27 -6.80 -10.33
C LEU A 69 -11.75 -6.92 -10.09
N ILE A 70 -10.96 -6.04 -10.71
CA ILE A 70 -9.50 -6.00 -10.51
C ILE A 70 -9.16 -5.67 -9.05
N ALA A 71 -9.85 -4.69 -8.45
CA ALA A 71 -9.63 -4.33 -7.05
C ALA A 71 -9.94 -5.47 -6.08
N LEU A 72 -10.91 -6.35 -6.38
CA LEU A 72 -11.16 -7.54 -5.54
C LEU A 72 -10.06 -8.60 -5.65
N PHE A 73 -9.34 -8.64 -6.77
CA PHE A 73 -8.26 -9.61 -6.98
C PHE A 73 -6.86 -9.07 -6.66
N HIS A 74 -6.67 -7.75 -6.58
CA HIS A 74 -5.34 -7.13 -6.61
C HIS A 74 -4.35 -7.71 -5.59
N ASP A 75 -4.83 -8.07 -4.41
CA ASP A 75 -4.04 -8.55 -3.28
C ASP A 75 -4.27 -10.06 -3.01
N ALA A 76 -5.02 -10.75 -3.88
CA ALA A 76 -5.44 -12.14 -3.67
C ALA A 76 -4.30 -13.16 -3.76
N GLY A 77 -3.16 -12.77 -4.33
CA GLY A 77 -1.94 -13.56 -4.36
C GLY A 77 -0.98 -13.31 -3.19
N LYS A 78 -1.28 -12.35 -2.30
CA LYS A 78 -0.38 -11.94 -1.20
C LYS A 78 -0.01 -13.09 -0.27
N PHE A 79 -0.95 -13.99 -0.01
CA PHE A 79 -0.76 -15.16 0.85
C PHE A 79 -0.79 -16.48 0.06
N HIS A 80 -0.21 -16.49 -1.14
CA HIS A 80 -0.16 -17.70 -1.98
C HIS A 80 0.44 -18.87 -1.20
N GLU A 81 -0.27 -20.01 -1.25
CA GLU A 81 0.01 -21.22 -0.47
C GLU A 81 0.12 -21.02 1.05
N GLY A 82 -0.24 -19.87 1.62
CA GLY A 82 -0.02 -19.52 3.03
C GLY A 82 1.38 -18.97 3.33
N GLY A 83 2.16 -18.63 2.30
CA GLY A 83 3.43 -17.93 2.39
C GLY A 83 3.31 -16.44 2.10
N TYR A 84 4.32 -15.65 2.48
CA TYR A 84 4.48 -14.25 2.05
C TYR A 84 5.92 -14.07 1.58
N HIS A 85 6.13 -13.74 0.29
CA HIS A 85 7.44 -13.71 -0.39
C HIS A 85 8.24 -15.02 -0.24
N GLN A 86 7.57 -16.18 -0.40
CA GLN A 86 8.23 -17.49 -0.30
C GLN A 86 8.85 -17.95 -1.62
N ASP A 87 8.36 -17.45 -2.75
CA ASP A 87 8.92 -17.66 -4.08
C ASP A 87 9.43 -16.34 -4.69
N GLU A 88 10.28 -16.43 -5.70
CA GLU A 88 10.75 -15.27 -6.47
C GLU A 88 9.65 -14.71 -7.40
N VAL A 89 8.40 -15.15 -7.23
CA VAL A 89 7.26 -14.77 -8.05
C VAL A 89 6.50 -13.63 -7.36
N PRO A 90 6.21 -12.52 -8.07
CA PRO A 90 5.39 -11.44 -7.53
C PRO A 90 3.98 -11.90 -7.11
N GLU A 91 3.46 -11.36 -6.01
CA GLU A 91 2.10 -11.62 -5.53
C GLU A 91 1.01 -11.36 -6.58
N GLU A 92 1.23 -10.41 -7.48
CA GLU A 92 0.32 -10.02 -8.55
C GLU A 92 0.22 -11.09 -9.66
N GLU A 93 1.27 -11.91 -9.86
CA GLU A 93 1.20 -13.06 -10.76
C GLU A 93 0.36 -14.18 -10.16
N HIS A 94 0.45 -14.40 -8.85
CA HIS A 94 -0.43 -15.34 -8.14
C HIS A 94 -1.88 -14.86 -8.15
N ALA A 95 -2.11 -13.56 -7.96
CA ALA A 95 -3.43 -12.94 -8.11
C ALA A 95 -3.99 -13.13 -9.52
N ALA A 96 -3.18 -12.92 -10.56
CA ALA A 96 -3.59 -13.12 -11.96
C ALA A 96 -3.94 -14.59 -12.25
N ARG A 97 -3.17 -15.56 -11.74
CA ARG A 97 -3.49 -16.99 -11.89
C ARG A 97 -4.80 -17.37 -11.19
N LEU A 98 -4.99 -16.91 -9.97
CA LEU A 98 -6.22 -17.15 -9.21
C LEU A 98 -7.44 -16.52 -9.90
N ALA A 99 -7.29 -15.27 -10.37
CA ALA A 99 -8.33 -14.58 -11.13
C ALA A 99 -8.69 -15.35 -12.40
N ALA A 100 -7.69 -15.79 -13.18
CA ALA A 100 -7.94 -16.57 -14.39
C ALA A 100 -8.74 -17.84 -14.12
N ALA A 101 -8.35 -18.61 -13.09
CA ALA A 101 -9.04 -19.84 -12.73
C ALA A 101 -10.49 -19.58 -12.27
N LEU A 102 -10.69 -18.65 -11.34
CA LEU A 102 -12.04 -18.36 -10.84
C LEU A 102 -12.95 -17.75 -11.91
N LEU A 103 -12.42 -16.89 -12.79
CA LEU A 103 -13.22 -16.29 -13.86
C LEU A 103 -13.60 -17.31 -14.95
N ASP A 104 -12.71 -18.22 -15.29
CA ASP A 104 -12.98 -19.34 -16.22
C ASP A 104 -14.06 -20.28 -15.65
N GLU A 105 -13.97 -20.62 -14.37
CA GLU A 105 -14.98 -21.41 -13.64
C GLU A 105 -16.38 -20.77 -13.70
N HIS A 106 -16.47 -19.43 -13.77
CA HIS A 106 -17.74 -18.69 -13.86
C HIS A 106 -18.14 -18.36 -15.31
N GLY A 107 -17.47 -18.94 -16.31
CA GLY A 107 -17.83 -18.84 -17.71
C GLY A 107 -17.46 -17.51 -18.38
N MET A 108 -16.52 -16.75 -17.81
CA MET A 108 -16.02 -15.52 -18.42
C MET A 108 -15.23 -15.83 -19.69
N GLN A 109 -15.43 -15.05 -20.75
CA GLN A 109 -14.72 -15.26 -22.01
C GLN A 109 -13.22 -15.00 -21.88
N ARG A 110 -12.41 -15.83 -22.54
CA ARG A 110 -10.93 -15.77 -22.48
C ARG A 110 -10.36 -14.36 -22.71
N GLY A 111 -10.85 -13.63 -23.71
CA GLY A 111 -10.35 -12.26 -23.97
C GLY A 111 -10.56 -11.30 -22.80
N ALA A 112 -11.70 -11.42 -22.10
CA ALA A 112 -11.95 -10.59 -20.92
C ALA A 112 -11.12 -11.05 -19.69
N ILE A 113 -10.82 -12.35 -19.59
CA ILE A 113 -9.88 -12.87 -18.58
C ILE A 113 -8.47 -12.31 -18.84
N ASP A 114 -8.04 -12.26 -20.10
CA ASP A 114 -6.75 -11.69 -20.49
C ASP A 114 -6.68 -10.19 -20.12
N ASP A 115 -7.77 -9.44 -20.31
CA ASP A 115 -7.86 -8.03 -19.88
C ASP A 115 -7.72 -7.88 -18.36
N VAL A 116 -8.42 -8.69 -17.57
CA VAL A 116 -8.33 -8.65 -16.09
C VAL A 116 -6.91 -9.00 -15.62
N THR A 117 -6.34 -10.09 -16.13
CA THR A 117 -5.01 -10.55 -15.71
C THR A 117 -3.90 -9.62 -16.18
N GLY A 118 -4.03 -9.03 -17.37
CA GLY A 118 -3.14 -7.99 -17.86
C GLY A 118 -3.16 -6.75 -16.97
N ALA A 119 -4.36 -6.30 -16.57
CA ALA A 119 -4.50 -5.17 -15.68
C ALA A 119 -3.95 -5.44 -14.27
N LEU A 120 -4.17 -6.64 -13.71
CA LEU A 120 -3.58 -7.05 -12.43
C LEU A 120 -2.06 -6.98 -12.45
N ARG A 121 -1.43 -7.52 -13.51
CA ARG A 121 0.03 -7.45 -13.66
C ARG A 121 0.53 -6.02 -13.79
N ALA A 122 -0.22 -5.16 -14.49
CA ALA A 122 0.12 -3.75 -14.66
C ALA A 122 0.05 -2.95 -13.35
N LEU A 123 -0.62 -3.42 -12.29
CA LEU A 123 -0.60 -2.76 -10.98
C LEU A 123 0.79 -2.68 -10.37
N TYR A 124 1.69 -3.60 -10.76
CA TYR A 124 3.04 -3.72 -10.21
C TYR A 124 4.14 -3.61 -11.27
N ASP A 125 3.98 -4.23 -12.44
CA ASP A 125 5.03 -4.20 -13.47
C ASP A 125 4.99 -2.88 -14.24
N ASP A 126 5.91 -1.97 -13.90
CA ASP A 126 6.09 -0.66 -14.55
C ASP A 126 6.37 -0.73 -16.05
N ARG A 127 6.75 -1.90 -16.59
CA ARG A 127 6.95 -2.10 -18.03
C ARG A 127 5.63 -2.29 -18.77
N LEU A 128 4.56 -2.66 -18.07
CA LEU A 128 3.24 -2.84 -18.64
C LEU A 128 2.44 -1.52 -18.60
N PRO A 129 1.64 -1.23 -19.64
CA PRO A 129 0.84 -0.01 -19.66
C PRO A 129 -0.23 -0.04 -18.56
N CYS A 130 -0.20 0.95 -17.66
CA CYS A 130 -1.28 1.15 -16.69
C CYS A 130 -2.28 2.17 -17.24
N ILE A 131 -3.38 1.67 -17.79
CA ILE A 131 -4.43 2.46 -18.42
C ILE A 131 -5.81 2.12 -17.85
N GLY A 132 -6.76 3.04 -18.00
CA GLY A 132 -8.17 2.84 -17.66
C GLY A 132 -8.37 2.21 -16.27
N PRO A 133 -8.88 0.97 -16.18
CA PRO A 133 -9.10 0.29 -14.89
C PRO A 133 -7.87 0.19 -13.98
N CYS A 134 -6.67 -0.04 -14.55
CA CYS A 134 -5.45 -0.12 -13.74
C CYS A 134 -5.21 1.16 -12.94
N ARG A 135 -5.39 2.34 -13.58
CA ARG A 135 -5.21 3.65 -12.94
C ARG A 135 -6.21 3.87 -11.81
N VAL A 136 -7.47 3.50 -12.03
CA VAL A 136 -8.53 3.59 -11.02
C VAL A 136 -8.21 2.72 -9.80
N VAL A 137 -7.74 1.48 -10.01
CA VAL A 137 -7.39 0.58 -8.91
C VAL A 137 -6.14 1.04 -8.17
N GLN A 138 -5.10 1.52 -8.87
CA GLN A 138 -3.92 2.09 -8.20
C GLN A 138 -4.29 3.29 -7.32
N ASP A 139 -5.15 4.19 -7.81
CA ASP A 139 -5.63 5.32 -7.01
C ASP A 139 -6.47 4.84 -5.81
N ALA A 140 -7.33 3.85 -6.01
CA ALA A 140 -8.16 3.30 -4.94
C ALA A 140 -7.35 2.67 -3.80
N ASP A 141 -6.35 1.85 -4.14
CA ASP A 141 -5.46 1.21 -3.17
C ASP A 141 -4.63 2.25 -2.39
N ARG A 142 -4.12 3.27 -3.09
CA ARG A 142 -3.40 4.38 -2.44
C ARG A 142 -4.32 5.20 -1.53
N LEU A 143 -5.55 5.46 -1.93
CA LEU A 143 -6.53 6.21 -1.14
C LEU A 143 -7.01 5.45 0.10
N ASP A 144 -7.04 4.12 0.11
CA ASP A 144 -7.34 3.31 1.31
C ASP A 144 -6.28 3.49 2.41
N LYS A 145 -5.04 3.81 2.00
CA LYS A 145 -3.89 4.03 2.89
C LYS A 145 -3.79 5.47 3.41
N LEU A 146 -4.76 6.33 3.11
CA LEU A 146 -4.78 7.74 3.50
C LEU A 146 -6.00 8.10 4.36
N GLY A 147 -5.93 9.24 5.04
CA GLY A 147 -6.94 9.73 5.97
C GLY A 147 -7.22 8.75 7.11
N ALA A 148 -8.45 8.81 7.64
CA ALA A 148 -8.86 8.00 8.78
C ALA A 148 -8.78 6.49 8.51
N LEU A 149 -9.05 6.05 7.28
CA LEU A 149 -8.92 4.63 6.89
C LEU A 149 -7.47 4.16 6.97
N GLY A 150 -6.54 4.95 6.39
CA GLY A 150 -5.12 4.67 6.45
C GLY A 150 -4.57 4.63 7.87
N VAL A 151 -4.97 5.59 8.70
CA VAL A 151 -4.61 5.63 10.13
C VAL A 151 -5.13 4.40 10.88
N GLY A 152 -6.38 3.99 10.65
CA GLY A 152 -6.92 2.75 11.23
C GLY A 152 -6.12 1.53 10.78
N ALA A 153 -5.86 1.40 9.49
CA ALA A 153 -5.08 0.29 8.93
C ALA A 153 -3.65 0.24 9.46
N PHE A 154 -3.02 1.39 9.71
CA PHE A 154 -1.69 1.50 10.32
C PHE A 154 -1.65 0.81 11.68
N PHE A 155 -2.56 1.15 12.59
CA PHE A 155 -2.59 0.58 13.94
C PHE A 155 -3.00 -0.89 13.92
N THR A 156 -4.00 -1.27 13.14
CA THR A 156 -4.41 -2.68 13.01
C THR A 156 -3.22 -3.54 12.53
N LYS A 157 -2.49 -3.10 11.51
CA LYS A 157 -1.32 -3.82 10.99
C LYS A 157 -0.16 -3.85 11.98
N ALA A 158 0.04 -2.78 12.75
CA ALA A 158 1.04 -2.76 13.82
C ALA A 158 0.72 -3.81 14.90
N THR A 159 -0.53 -3.89 15.35
CA THR A 159 -0.99 -4.86 16.34
C THR A 159 -0.87 -6.29 15.83
N LEU A 160 -1.26 -6.57 14.57
CA LEU A 160 -1.10 -7.91 13.97
C LEU A 160 0.36 -8.35 13.93
N ARG A 161 1.30 -7.40 13.80
CA ARG A 161 2.74 -7.65 13.84
C ARG A 161 3.34 -7.66 15.24
N GLY A 162 2.52 -7.62 16.28
CA GLY A 162 2.97 -7.60 17.68
C GLY A 162 3.73 -6.33 18.08
N ARG A 163 3.51 -5.22 17.39
CA ARG A 163 4.22 -3.95 17.66
C ARG A 163 3.37 -3.02 18.52
N GLY A 164 3.98 -2.47 19.55
CA GLY A 164 3.42 -1.36 20.32
C GLY A 164 3.51 -0.03 19.55
N LEU A 165 2.80 1.00 20.04
CA LEU A 165 2.69 2.32 19.42
C LEU A 165 4.03 2.94 19.01
N VAL A 166 4.97 3.08 19.97
CA VAL A 166 6.26 3.75 19.72
C VAL A 166 7.11 2.97 18.71
N ASP A 167 7.15 1.64 18.80
CA ASP A 167 7.89 0.85 17.82
C ASP A 167 7.23 0.91 16.43
N ALA A 168 5.90 0.86 16.35
CA ALA A 168 5.18 1.02 15.08
C ALA A 168 5.51 2.35 14.39
N LEU A 169 5.47 3.47 15.13
CA LEU A 169 5.85 4.78 14.61
C LEU A 169 7.30 4.77 14.11
N ALA A 170 8.22 4.28 14.94
CA ALA A 170 9.64 4.28 14.60
C ALA A 170 10.01 3.30 13.47
N GLN A 171 9.22 2.26 13.20
CA GLN A 171 9.43 1.31 12.09
C GLN A 171 8.79 1.77 10.78
N THR A 172 7.62 2.43 10.84
CA THR A 172 6.77 2.59 9.65
C THR A 172 6.37 4.02 9.33
N LEU A 173 6.46 4.97 10.26
CA LEU A 173 5.96 6.33 10.03
C LEU A 173 6.66 7.07 8.89
N SER A 174 7.97 6.83 8.69
CA SER A 174 8.71 7.36 7.54
C SER A 174 8.05 7.01 6.20
N ARG A 175 7.61 5.75 6.06
CA ARG A 175 6.88 5.32 4.86
C ARG A 175 5.52 6.00 4.78
N GLU A 176 4.74 5.96 5.85
CA GLU A 176 3.38 6.50 5.84
C GLU A 176 3.35 8.00 5.48
N LEU A 177 4.23 8.81 6.09
CA LEU A 177 4.31 10.24 5.79
C LEU A 177 4.88 10.51 4.39
N THR A 178 5.86 9.74 3.93
CA THR A 178 6.38 9.86 2.56
C THR A 178 5.26 9.63 1.53
N TYR A 179 4.47 8.57 1.70
CA TYR A 179 3.36 8.28 0.79
C TYR A 179 2.22 9.30 0.94
N ALA A 180 1.94 9.81 2.14
CA ALA A 180 0.96 10.87 2.33
C ALA A 180 1.36 12.17 1.59
N HIS A 181 2.60 12.63 1.74
CA HIS A 181 3.09 13.83 1.05
C HIS A 181 3.16 13.65 -0.47
N ALA A 182 3.54 12.47 -0.96
CA ALA A 182 3.58 12.16 -2.39
C ALA A 182 2.20 11.94 -3.02
N ALA A 183 1.16 11.66 -2.21
CA ALA A 183 -0.14 11.21 -2.70
C ALA A 183 -0.72 12.08 -3.83
N PRO A 184 -0.80 13.42 -3.72
CA PRO A 184 -1.37 14.27 -4.77
C PRO A 184 -0.66 14.17 -6.13
N TRP A 185 0.63 13.82 -6.12
CA TRP A 185 1.49 13.71 -7.30
C TRP A 185 1.60 12.28 -7.83
N SER A 186 1.12 11.31 -7.05
CA SER A 186 1.11 9.90 -7.44
C SER A 186 -0.22 9.47 -8.07
N MET A 187 -1.33 10.17 -7.83
CA MET A 187 -2.64 9.77 -8.36
C MET A 187 -2.76 9.98 -9.87
N PHE A 188 -3.34 9.01 -10.55
CA PHE A 188 -3.52 8.99 -12.00
C PHE A 188 -4.81 9.64 -12.49
N THR A 189 -5.86 9.57 -11.68
CA THR A 189 -7.18 10.11 -11.99
C THR A 189 -7.35 11.49 -11.35
N GLU A 190 -8.18 12.33 -11.96
CA GLU A 190 -8.43 13.68 -11.44
C GLU A 190 -9.18 13.61 -10.11
N SER A 191 -10.20 12.74 -10.01
CA SER A 191 -10.92 12.50 -8.76
C SER A 191 -10.02 11.89 -7.69
N GLY A 192 -9.11 11.00 -8.09
CA GLY A 192 -8.11 10.41 -7.19
C GLY A 192 -7.22 11.48 -6.57
N ARG A 193 -6.69 12.38 -7.40
CA ARG A 193 -5.87 13.53 -6.97
C ARG A 193 -6.61 14.45 -5.99
N GLN A 194 -7.86 14.80 -6.28
CA GLN A 194 -8.67 15.65 -5.41
C GLN A 194 -8.92 15.02 -4.04
N LEU A 195 -9.25 13.72 -4.02
CA LEU A 195 -9.42 12.99 -2.77
C LEU A 195 -8.10 12.82 -2.01
N ALA A 196 -6.99 12.64 -2.72
CA ALA A 196 -5.66 12.49 -2.14
C ALA A 196 -5.22 13.75 -1.41
N LEU A 197 -5.44 14.94 -1.98
CA LEU A 197 -5.16 16.22 -1.32
C LEU A 197 -5.84 16.30 0.05
N ALA A 198 -7.15 16.06 0.11
CA ALA A 198 -7.89 16.16 1.37
C ALA A 198 -7.52 15.05 2.36
N ARG A 199 -7.20 13.83 1.89
CA ARG A 199 -6.88 12.70 2.78
C ARG A 199 -5.44 12.75 3.28
N SER A 200 -4.48 13.21 2.48
CA SER A 200 -3.08 13.34 2.89
C SER A 200 -2.93 14.38 3.99
N GLU A 201 -3.59 15.53 3.87
CA GLU A 201 -3.62 16.56 4.92
C GLU A 201 -4.12 15.98 6.25
N ARG A 202 -5.20 15.19 6.23
CA ARG A 202 -5.73 14.53 7.43
C ARG A 202 -4.77 13.48 8.00
N THR A 203 -4.10 12.70 7.14
CA THR A 203 -3.08 11.74 7.60
C THR A 203 -1.94 12.45 8.32
N VAL A 204 -1.39 13.50 7.71
CA VAL A 204 -0.25 14.24 8.26
C VAL A 204 -0.65 14.92 9.57
N ALA A 205 -1.81 15.60 9.60
CA ALA A 205 -2.31 16.25 10.81
C ALA A 205 -2.47 15.27 11.98
N PHE A 206 -3.07 14.09 11.72
CA PHE A 206 -3.24 13.08 12.76
C PHE A 206 -1.90 12.64 13.38
N PHE A 207 -0.90 12.36 12.55
CA PHE A 207 0.41 11.94 13.06
C PHE A 207 1.17 13.08 13.71
N ASP A 208 1.03 14.32 13.24
CA ASP A 208 1.63 15.49 13.88
C ASP A 208 1.06 15.71 15.28
N ASP A 209 -0.26 15.62 15.44
CA ASP A 209 -0.93 15.70 16.75
C ASP A 209 -0.48 14.56 17.67
N LEU A 210 -0.47 13.32 17.17
CA LEU A 210 -0.03 12.16 17.95
C LEU A 210 1.43 12.27 18.40
N LEU A 211 2.34 12.72 17.53
CA LEU A 211 3.74 12.91 17.89
C LEU A 211 3.90 14.01 18.94
N ALA A 212 3.12 15.09 18.84
CA ALA A 212 3.11 16.16 19.82
C ALA A 212 2.60 15.69 21.19
N GLU A 213 1.50 14.92 21.23
CA GLU A 213 0.95 14.35 22.47
C GLU A 213 1.94 13.39 23.15
N LEU A 214 2.59 12.51 22.38
CA LEU A 214 3.60 11.59 22.89
C LEU A 214 4.77 12.35 23.53
N GLU A 215 5.19 13.46 22.93
CA GLU A 215 6.25 14.30 23.46
C GLU A 215 5.81 15.04 24.72
N GLN A 216 4.63 15.66 24.72
CA GLN A 216 4.07 16.38 25.86
C GLN A 216 3.90 15.47 27.09
N CYS A 217 3.50 14.22 26.87
CA CYS A 217 3.36 13.23 27.93
C CYS A 217 4.70 12.61 28.36
N GLY A 218 5.82 12.95 27.70
CA GLY A 218 7.14 12.39 27.98
C GLY A 218 7.29 10.91 27.59
N ILE A 219 6.45 10.41 26.69
CA ILE A 219 6.44 9.01 26.24
C ILE A 219 7.52 8.77 25.18
N ALA A 220 7.56 9.61 24.15
CA ALA A 220 8.56 9.55 23.09
C ALA A 220 8.66 10.90 22.37
N ALA A 221 9.85 11.25 21.91
CA ALA A 221 10.09 12.43 21.08
C ALA A 221 10.68 11.99 19.74
N PHE A 222 10.04 12.42 18.65
CA PHE A 222 10.46 12.15 17.29
C PHE A 222 10.86 13.44 16.57
N GLU A 223 11.58 13.28 15.47
CA GLU A 223 11.96 14.34 14.56
C GLU A 223 11.72 13.87 13.11
N ARG A 224 11.18 14.78 12.29
CA ARG A 224 10.94 14.55 10.87
C ARG A 224 12.05 15.21 10.07
N HIS A 225 12.62 14.46 9.14
CA HIS A 225 13.65 14.91 8.21
C HIS A 225 13.11 14.84 6.79
N ALA A 226 13.01 15.98 6.11
CA ALA A 226 12.73 16.02 4.68
C ALA A 226 14.05 15.81 3.93
N LEU A 227 14.17 14.69 3.22
CA LEU A 227 15.33 14.37 2.40
C LEU A 227 14.98 14.57 0.93
N VAL A 228 15.75 15.39 0.22
CA VAL A 228 15.65 15.52 -1.23
C VAL A 228 16.59 14.51 -1.88
N LEU A 229 16.00 13.50 -2.49
CA LEU A 229 16.71 12.47 -3.24
C LEU A 229 16.96 12.97 -4.65
N HIS A 230 18.19 12.85 -5.14
CA HIS A 230 18.56 13.19 -6.51
C HIS A 230 18.78 11.91 -7.32
N GLY A 231 18.17 11.83 -8.50
CA GLY A 231 18.22 10.62 -9.34
C GLY A 231 17.60 10.86 -10.71
N ASP A 232 17.59 9.82 -11.56
CA ASP A 232 16.85 9.82 -12.83
C ASP A 232 15.56 9.00 -12.68
N PHE A 233 14.68 9.48 -11.80
CA PHE A 233 13.37 8.87 -11.55
C PHE A 233 12.47 9.03 -12.77
N ARG A 234 11.48 8.15 -12.89
CA ARG A 234 10.46 8.22 -13.94
C ARG A 234 9.07 8.13 -13.35
N THR A 235 8.15 8.94 -13.86
CA THR A 235 6.73 8.71 -13.63
C THR A 235 6.28 7.48 -14.38
N ARG A 236 5.09 6.97 -14.05
CA ARG A 236 4.52 5.80 -14.73
C ARG A 236 4.33 6.02 -16.24
N ASP A 237 4.11 7.27 -16.64
CA ASP A 237 3.98 7.67 -18.04
C ASP A 237 5.33 8.01 -18.72
N GLY A 238 6.44 7.75 -18.02
CA GLY A 238 7.80 7.85 -18.57
C GLY A 238 8.46 9.24 -18.46
N ASN A 239 7.76 10.21 -17.86
CA ASN A 239 8.31 11.55 -17.65
C ASN A 239 9.47 11.52 -16.66
N ARG A 240 10.52 12.30 -16.91
CA ARG A 240 11.71 12.35 -16.04
C ARG A 240 11.45 13.22 -14.82
N VAL A 241 11.82 12.69 -13.65
CA VAL A 241 11.77 13.39 -12.37
C VAL A 241 13.18 13.38 -11.78
N ARG A 242 13.76 14.55 -11.54
CA ARG A 242 15.17 14.67 -11.09
C ARG A 242 15.33 14.62 -9.58
N GLN A 243 14.25 14.90 -8.87
CA GLN A 243 14.23 15.05 -7.43
C GLN A 243 12.95 14.45 -6.87
N LEU A 244 13.07 13.75 -5.74
CA LEU A 244 11.95 13.23 -4.97
C LEU A 244 12.18 13.58 -3.50
N GLU A 245 11.19 14.17 -2.86
CA GLU A 245 11.23 14.41 -1.42
C GLU A 245 10.67 13.20 -0.67
N VAL A 246 11.37 12.77 0.37
CA VAL A 246 10.92 11.70 1.28
C VAL A 246 11.02 12.17 2.73
N THR A 247 10.11 11.66 3.56
CA THR A 247 10.10 11.94 5.00
C THR A 247 10.73 10.79 5.75
N VAL A 248 11.78 11.07 6.52
CA VAL A 248 12.38 10.12 7.46
C VAL A 248 12.05 10.56 8.88
N VAL A 249 11.42 9.68 9.65
CA VAL A 249 11.12 9.92 11.07
C VAL A 249 12.08 9.13 11.94
N THR A 250 12.76 9.81 12.86
CA THR A 250 13.66 9.19 13.85
C THR A 250 13.29 9.63 15.26
N PRO A 251 13.64 8.84 16.30
CA PRO A 251 13.70 9.39 17.65
C PRO A 251 14.60 10.63 17.66
N ARG A 252 14.29 11.65 18.46
CA ARG A 252 15.12 12.87 18.55
C ARG A 252 16.48 12.59 19.20
N THR A 253 16.51 11.62 20.11
CA THR A 253 17.73 11.19 20.79
C THR A 253 17.82 9.68 20.81
N CYS A 254 19.04 9.16 20.94
CA CYS A 254 19.26 7.72 21.08
C CYS A 254 18.44 7.13 22.24
N PRO A 255 17.65 6.08 22.01
CA PRO A 255 16.83 5.47 23.06
C PRO A 255 17.67 4.81 24.17
N GLN A 256 18.95 4.51 23.90
CA GLN A 256 19.83 3.84 24.87
C GLN A 256 20.65 4.81 25.72
N CYS A 257 21.24 5.85 25.11
CA CYS A 257 22.18 6.75 25.81
C CYS A 257 21.81 8.23 25.75
N ARG A 258 20.67 8.56 25.11
CA ARG A 258 20.20 9.93 24.86
C ARG A 258 21.15 10.82 24.04
N GLY A 259 22.20 10.24 23.46
CA GLY A 259 23.10 10.94 22.54
C GLY A 259 22.43 11.32 21.21
N GLY A 260 23.06 12.23 20.48
CA GLY A 260 22.60 12.65 19.15
C GLY A 260 22.65 11.50 18.12
N LEU A 261 21.76 11.58 17.14
CA LEU A 261 21.63 10.64 16.04
C LEU A 261 22.05 11.31 14.73
N ASP A 262 22.76 10.57 13.89
CA ASP A 262 23.09 10.97 12.52
C ASP A 262 22.35 10.07 11.54
N ILE A 263 21.91 10.64 10.42
CA ILE A 263 21.19 9.93 9.37
C ILE A 263 22.04 9.90 8.11
N SER A 264 22.33 8.70 7.62
CA SER A 264 22.83 8.48 6.26
C SER A 264 21.79 7.77 5.43
N HIS A 265 21.85 7.91 4.10
CA HIS A 265 20.92 7.23 3.21
C HIS A 265 21.56 6.88 1.87
N CYS A 266 20.99 5.88 1.21
CA CYS A 266 21.29 5.52 -0.17
C CYS A 266 20.03 5.03 -0.88
N LEU A 267 20.12 4.99 -2.21
CA LEU A 267 19.11 4.37 -3.07
C LEU A 267 19.61 3.00 -3.52
N GLU A 268 18.74 2.01 -3.44
CA GLU A 268 18.98 0.69 -3.99
C GLU A 268 17.87 0.31 -4.97
N ARG A 269 18.23 -0.28 -6.11
CA ARG A 269 17.26 -0.82 -7.05
C ARG A 269 16.90 -2.25 -6.64
N GLY A 270 15.71 -2.43 -6.08
CA GLY A 270 15.16 -3.75 -5.81
C GLY A 270 14.62 -4.43 -7.08
N LEU A 271 14.12 -5.65 -6.93
CA LEU A 271 13.44 -6.38 -8.02
C LEU A 271 12.22 -5.61 -8.55
N LYS A 272 11.48 -4.97 -7.63
CA LYS A 272 10.18 -4.33 -7.88
C LYS A 272 10.25 -2.80 -8.04
N CYS A 273 11.12 -2.14 -7.28
CA CYS A 273 11.04 -0.70 -7.04
C CYS A 273 12.42 -0.14 -6.70
N GLU A 274 12.60 1.18 -6.85
CA GLU A 274 13.68 1.88 -6.16
C GLU A 274 13.33 1.99 -4.67
N THR A 275 14.30 1.69 -3.81
CA THR A 275 14.15 1.63 -2.35
C THR A 275 15.05 2.66 -1.71
N LEU A 276 14.49 3.47 -0.80
CA LEU A 276 15.28 4.23 0.14
C LEU A 276 15.80 3.28 1.22
N LYS A 277 17.10 3.32 1.50
CA LYS A 277 17.67 2.80 2.74
C LYS A 277 18.29 3.94 3.51
N ALA A 278 17.71 4.26 4.67
CA ALA A 278 18.25 5.22 5.61
C ALA A 278 18.75 4.49 6.85
N ARG A 279 19.91 4.91 7.36
CA ARG A 279 20.52 4.37 8.57
C ARG A 279 20.70 5.49 9.58
N CYS A 280 20.08 5.32 10.73
CA CYS A 280 20.17 6.23 11.86
C CYS A 280 21.17 5.67 12.88
N THR A 281 22.27 6.37 13.16
CA THR A 281 23.35 5.89 14.05
C THR A 281 23.59 6.86 15.20
N CYS A 282 23.70 6.34 16.42
CA CYS A 282 24.06 7.14 17.57
C CYS A 282 25.56 7.43 17.62
N ARG A 283 25.93 8.71 17.70
CA ARG A 283 27.32 9.16 17.81
C ARG A 283 28.03 8.70 19.08
N ALA A 284 27.30 8.45 20.16
CA ALA A 284 27.86 8.14 21.46
C ALA A 284 28.02 6.64 21.73
N CYS A 285 26.99 5.82 21.41
CA CYS A 285 27.01 4.39 21.72
C CYS A 285 27.00 3.47 20.49
N GLY A 286 27.00 4.04 19.27
CA GLY A 286 27.03 3.27 18.03
C GLY A 286 25.74 2.50 17.71
N LEU A 287 24.67 2.64 18.51
CA LEU A 287 23.37 2.04 18.21
C LEU A 287 22.91 2.49 16.82
N ALA A 288 22.61 1.54 15.95
CA ALA A 288 22.15 1.80 14.60
C ALA A 288 20.76 1.21 14.37
N ARG A 289 19.94 1.91 13.59
CA ARG A 289 18.63 1.45 13.14
C ARG A 289 18.47 1.74 11.66
N ASP A 290 17.98 0.76 10.93
CA ASP A 290 17.71 0.88 9.50
C ASP A 290 16.22 1.19 9.26
N ILE A 291 15.97 2.04 8.27
CA ILE A 291 14.65 2.39 7.74
C ILE A 291 14.71 2.10 6.24
N ALA A 292 13.82 1.25 5.75
CA ALA A 292 13.78 0.90 4.34
C ALA A 292 12.34 0.81 3.81
N PHE A 293 12.10 1.43 2.65
CA PHE A 293 10.82 1.34 1.94
C PHE A 293 10.96 1.71 0.45
N CYS A 294 10.10 1.13 -0.39
CA CYS A 294 9.98 1.51 -1.81
C CYS A 294 9.59 2.99 -1.93
N LEU A 295 10.16 3.68 -2.92
CA LEU A 295 9.76 5.03 -3.26
C LEU A 295 8.35 5.03 -3.91
N PRO A 296 7.56 6.10 -3.70
CA PRO A 296 6.29 6.27 -4.40
C PRO A 296 6.46 6.29 -5.92
N VAL A 297 5.55 5.61 -6.64
CA VAL A 297 5.43 5.72 -8.09
C VAL A 297 4.64 6.99 -8.40
N LEU A 298 5.22 7.90 -9.18
CA LEU A 298 4.60 9.16 -9.59
C LEU A 298 3.75 8.97 -10.85
N ALA A 299 2.70 9.76 -11.00
CA ALA A 299 1.85 9.79 -12.20
C ALA A 299 2.51 10.60 -13.33
#